data_AF-A0A939VVQ5-F1
#
_entry.id   AF-A0A939VVQ5-F1
#
_cell.length_a   1.000
_cell.length_b   1.000
_cell.length_c   1.000
_cell.angle_alpha   90.00
_cell.angle_beta   90.00
_cell.angle_gamma   90.00
#
_symmetry.space_group_name_H-M   'P 1'
#
loop_
_entity.id
_entity.type
_entity.pdbx_description
1 polymer ?
#
loop_
_entity_poly.entity_id
_entity_poly.type
_entity_poly.pdbx_seq_one_letter_code
_entity_poly.pdbx_strand_id
1 'polypeptide(L)'
;MVKIDFSQAEKDGNAVTGWTYKGKFGTEDATFEIQKMDGVKVLRLTSRKSTGSLLYDISGIDLKKYPYMSWKWRVDVLPKDADGEDPDKDDQAIGIYIGSGSSFSQESLALRWETRTGKGKSGFVKYGMGMVKVHWVCVRNEKDGLKRWYVDECNLYEELKKIFKGNVPRKNVAITLSANSQYTGTSSDAYLEYIAFSKTPLNQKPVKNRK
;
A
#
# COMPACT_ATOMS: atom_id res chain seq x y z
N MET A 1 -13.59 11.78 9.89
CA MET A 1 -12.89 10.65 9.23
C MET A 1 -12.91 10.95 7.75
N VAL A 2 -11.80 10.76 7.05
CA VAL A 2 -11.73 10.84 5.58
C VAL A 2 -11.56 9.42 5.09
N LYS A 3 -12.37 8.99 4.11
CA LYS A 3 -12.35 7.61 3.60
C LYS A 3 -12.19 7.65 2.08
N ILE A 4 -11.25 6.84 1.59
CA ILE A 4 -11.03 6.54 0.18
C ILE A 4 -11.53 5.11 0.00
N ASP A 5 -12.60 4.94 -0.77
CA ASP A 5 -13.17 3.64 -1.14
C ASP A 5 -13.61 3.62 -2.60
N PHE A 6 -14.12 2.48 -3.03
CA PHE A 6 -14.41 2.21 -4.44
C PHE A 6 -15.92 2.21 -4.75
N SER A 7 -16.76 2.73 -3.86
CA SER A 7 -18.22 2.72 -4.01
C SER A 7 -18.72 3.45 -5.27
N GLN A 8 -18.04 4.52 -5.66
CA GLN A 8 -18.31 5.31 -6.87
C GLN A 8 -17.28 5.09 -7.98
N ALA A 9 -16.35 4.13 -7.80
CA ALA A 9 -15.31 3.88 -8.79
C ALA A 9 -15.83 2.96 -9.90
N GLU A 10 -15.34 3.24 -11.10
CA GLU A 10 -15.50 2.44 -12.32
C GLU A 10 -14.13 2.28 -13.00
N LYS A 11 -14.06 1.39 -14.00
CA LYS A 11 -12.86 1.21 -14.82
C LYS A 11 -12.55 2.47 -15.64
N ASP A 12 -11.29 2.86 -15.67
CA ASP A 12 -10.79 4.01 -16.44
C ASP A 12 -9.44 3.64 -17.09
N GLY A 13 -9.49 3.05 -18.29
CA GLY A 13 -8.31 2.48 -18.95
C GLY A 13 -7.65 1.37 -18.12
N ASN A 14 -6.37 1.54 -17.80
CA ASN A 14 -5.61 0.67 -16.89
C ASN A 14 -5.75 1.08 -15.41
N ALA A 15 -6.57 2.10 -15.13
CA ALA A 15 -6.85 2.61 -13.82
C ALA A 15 -8.34 2.46 -13.44
N VAL A 16 -8.71 3.11 -12.35
CA VAL A 16 -10.09 3.26 -11.89
C VAL A 16 -10.32 4.74 -11.54
N THR A 17 -11.59 5.17 -11.50
CA THR A 17 -11.98 6.56 -11.25
C THR A 17 -11.17 7.22 -10.13
N GLY A 18 -10.49 8.33 -10.45
CA GLY A 18 -9.71 9.12 -9.49
C GLY A 18 -8.28 8.62 -9.24
N TRP A 19 -7.88 7.49 -9.82
CA TRP A 19 -6.54 6.92 -9.71
C TRP A 19 -5.78 7.03 -11.04
N THR A 20 -4.47 7.21 -10.98
CA THR A 20 -3.60 7.24 -12.17
C THR A 20 -2.75 5.98 -12.23
N TYR A 21 -2.79 5.27 -13.36
CA TYR A 21 -1.94 4.11 -13.59
C TYR A 21 -0.49 4.49 -13.92
N LYS A 22 0.46 3.71 -13.38
CA LYS A 22 1.88 3.73 -13.73
C LYS A 22 2.40 2.29 -13.85
N GLY A 23 2.81 1.92 -15.07
CA GLY A 23 3.52 0.68 -15.34
C GLY A 23 5.03 0.86 -15.33
N LYS A 24 5.75 -0.19 -15.71
CA LYS A 24 7.21 -0.20 -15.88
C LYS A 24 7.55 -0.56 -17.33
N PHE A 25 8.31 0.29 -18.01
CA PHE A 25 8.71 0.03 -19.39
C PHE A 25 9.44 -1.32 -19.50
N GLY A 26 9.04 -2.15 -20.48
CA GLY A 26 9.62 -3.48 -20.71
C GLY A 26 9.16 -4.55 -19.71
N THR A 27 8.10 -4.31 -18.94
CA THR A 27 7.46 -5.31 -18.07
C THR A 27 5.95 -5.28 -18.33
N GLU A 28 5.30 -6.44 -18.31
CA GLU A 28 3.85 -6.53 -18.43
C GLU A 28 3.15 -5.73 -17.33
N ASP A 29 1.95 -5.24 -17.63
CA ASP A 29 1.14 -4.43 -16.73
C ASP A 29 0.39 -5.29 -15.69
N ALA A 30 0.37 -4.85 -14.43
CA ALA A 30 -0.57 -5.38 -13.45
C ALA A 30 -1.98 -4.84 -13.71
N THR A 31 -3.00 -5.63 -13.38
CA THR A 31 -4.41 -5.27 -13.62
C THR A 31 -5.07 -4.78 -12.35
N PHE A 32 -5.86 -3.72 -12.48
CA PHE A 32 -6.60 -3.08 -11.41
C PHE A 32 -8.06 -2.97 -11.81
N GLU A 33 -8.97 -3.63 -11.08
CA GLU A 33 -10.37 -3.74 -11.47
C GLU A 33 -11.31 -3.53 -10.29
N ILE A 34 -12.45 -2.90 -10.53
CA ILE A 34 -13.53 -2.84 -9.54
C ILE A 34 -14.29 -4.16 -9.56
N GLN A 35 -14.41 -4.78 -8.41
CA GLN A 35 -15.22 -5.98 -8.21
C GLN A 35 -16.25 -5.77 -7.11
N LYS A 36 -17.38 -6.47 -7.23
CA LYS A 36 -18.37 -6.55 -6.15
C LYS A 36 -18.08 -7.80 -5.32
N MET A 37 -17.77 -7.62 -4.04
CA MET A 37 -17.51 -8.72 -3.10
C MET A 37 -18.26 -8.43 -1.80
N ASP A 38 -18.99 -9.41 -1.27
CA ASP A 38 -19.78 -9.28 -0.04
C ASP A 38 -20.72 -8.05 -0.03
N GLY A 39 -21.28 -7.71 -1.20
CA GLY A 39 -22.21 -6.58 -1.35
C GLY A 39 -21.55 -5.21 -1.52
N VAL A 40 -20.23 -5.09 -1.37
CA VAL A 40 -19.48 -3.83 -1.52
C VAL A 40 -18.59 -3.84 -2.77
N LYS A 41 -18.31 -2.65 -3.32
CA LYS A 41 -17.29 -2.49 -4.37
C LYS A 41 -15.90 -2.43 -3.73
N VAL A 42 -14.98 -3.22 -4.27
CA VAL A 42 -13.58 -3.31 -3.85
C VAL A 42 -12.68 -3.17 -5.07
N LEU A 43 -11.44 -2.73 -4.86
CA LEU A 43 -10.40 -2.80 -5.88
C LEU A 43 -9.73 -4.16 -5.80
N ARG A 44 -9.71 -4.90 -6.91
CA ARG A 44 -8.87 -6.06 -7.09
C ARG A 44 -7.59 -5.67 -7.82
N LEU A 45 -6.46 -6.16 -7.33
CA LEU A 45 -5.14 -6.00 -7.91
C LEU A 45 -4.63 -7.39 -8.28
N THR A 46 -4.31 -7.62 -9.54
CA THR A 46 -3.72 -8.88 -9.98
C THR A 46 -2.44 -8.65 -10.76
N SER A 47 -1.45 -9.50 -10.52
CA SER A 47 -0.21 -9.52 -11.29
C SER A 47 0.09 -10.93 -11.77
N ARG A 48 0.64 -11.05 -12.97
CA ARG A 48 1.08 -12.30 -13.61
C ARG A 48 2.36 -12.04 -14.39
N LYS A 49 3.52 -12.30 -13.79
CA LYS A 49 4.83 -11.89 -14.34
C LYS A 49 4.88 -10.39 -14.67
N SER A 50 4.13 -9.60 -13.91
CA SER A 50 3.82 -8.21 -14.25
C SER A 50 4.03 -7.27 -13.06
N THR A 51 4.06 -5.98 -13.31
CA THR A 51 4.14 -4.94 -12.28
C THR A 51 3.23 -3.80 -12.66
N GLY A 52 2.70 -3.11 -11.67
CA GLY A 52 1.92 -1.91 -11.92
C GLY A 52 1.54 -1.23 -10.63
N SER A 53 1.14 0.02 -10.76
CA SER A 53 0.77 0.85 -9.62
C SER A 53 -0.37 1.80 -9.95
N LEU A 54 -1.25 2.02 -8.99
CA LEU A 54 -2.25 3.08 -9.02
C LEU A 54 -1.90 4.16 -8.00
N LEU A 55 -1.90 5.42 -8.45
CA LEU A 55 -1.61 6.58 -7.61
C LEU A 55 -2.88 7.39 -7.34
N TYR A 56 -3.04 7.84 -6.11
CA TYR A 56 -4.11 8.71 -5.66
C TYR A 56 -3.53 9.88 -4.85
N ASP A 57 -3.87 11.11 -5.24
CA ASP A 57 -3.41 12.30 -4.53
C ASP A 57 -4.17 12.48 -3.20
N ILE A 58 -3.42 12.53 -2.10
CA ILE A 58 -3.93 12.79 -0.75
C ILE A 58 -3.44 14.12 -0.18
N SER A 59 -2.89 15.01 -1.00
CA SER A 59 -2.41 16.33 -0.57
C SER A 59 -3.50 17.19 0.09
N GLY A 60 -4.78 16.91 -0.19
CA GLY A 60 -5.93 17.56 0.47
C GLY A 60 -6.22 17.06 1.89
N ILE A 61 -5.56 16.00 2.36
CA ILE A 61 -5.78 15.43 3.70
C ILE A 61 -4.77 16.02 4.68
N ASP A 62 -5.28 16.71 5.72
CA ASP A 62 -4.45 17.16 6.84
C ASP A 62 -4.07 15.96 7.72
N LEU A 63 -2.89 15.40 7.49
CA LEU A 63 -2.35 14.27 8.25
C LEU A 63 -2.02 14.62 9.71
N LYS A 64 -1.89 15.90 10.06
CA LYS A 64 -1.75 16.29 11.47
C LYS A 64 -3.10 16.24 12.18
N LYS A 65 -4.17 16.61 11.48
CA LYS A 65 -5.56 16.50 11.96
C LYS A 65 -6.09 15.07 11.96
N TYR A 66 -5.68 14.25 10.99
CA TYR A 66 -6.06 12.84 10.85
C TYR A 66 -4.83 11.92 10.80
N PRO A 67 -4.12 11.74 11.92
CA PRO A 67 -2.80 11.08 11.93
C PRO A 67 -2.86 9.57 11.79
N TYR A 68 -4.00 8.94 12.05
CA TYR A 68 -4.13 7.49 11.96
C TYR A 68 -4.64 7.12 10.57
N MET A 69 -3.92 6.19 9.92
CA MET A 69 -4.34 5.57 8.68
C MET A 69 -4.70 4.12 8.96
N SER A 70 -5.86 3.69 8.49
CA SER A 70 -6.33 2.32 8.54
C SER A 70 -6.73 1.87 7.15
N TRP A 71 -6.60 0.57 6.86
CA TRP A 71 -6.97 0.02 5.57
C TRP A 71 -7.50 -1.39 5.75
N LYS A 72 -8.42 -1.76 4.85
CA LYS A 72 -9.01 -3.09 4.82
C LYS A 72 -8.63 -3.79 3.53
N TRP A 73 -7.87 -4.87 3.67
CA TRP A 73 -7.29 -5.61 2.56
C TRP A 73 -7.43 -7.12 2.74
N ARG A 74 -7.31 -7.84 1.64
CA ARG A 74 -7.37 -9.30 1.56
C ARG A 74 -6.42 -9.76 0.47
N VAL A 75 -5.72 -10.87 0.70
CA VAL A 75 -4.89 -11.51 -0.32
C VAL A 75 -5.36 -12.95 -0.49
N ASP A 76 -5.56 -13.34 -1.74
CA ASP A 76 -6.01 -14.69 -2.13
C ASP A 76 -4.85 -15.51 -2.71
N VAL A 77 -3.90 -14.84 -3.38
CA VAL A 77 -2.69 -15.44 -3.94
C VAL A 77 -1.50 -14.52 -3.67
N LEU A 78 -0.44 -15.10 -3.10
CA LEU A 78 0.85 -14.46 -2.90
C LEU A 78 1.83 -14.88 -4.02
N PRO A 79 2.73 -13.99 -4.48
CA PRO A 79 3.82 -14.38 -5.39
C PRO A 79 4.66 -15.48 -4.75
N LYS A 80 4.78 -16.62 -5.44
CA LYS A 80 5.41 -17.81 -4.87
C LYS A 80 6.90 -17.55 -4.66
N ASP A 81 7.38 -17.92 -3.47
CA ASP A 81 8.78 -17.80 -3.03
C ASP A 81 9.34 -16.37 -3.00
N ALA A 82 8.49 -15.35 -3.07
CA ALA A 82 8.91 -13.97 -2.90
C ALA A 82 9.43 -13.67 -1.49
N ASP A 83 10.42 -12.80 -1.42
CA ASP A 83 11.00 -12.33 -0.17
C ASP A 83 11.48 -10.88 -0.37
N GLY A 84 10.84 -9.93 0.30
CA GLY A 84 11.20 -8.51 0.26
C GLY A 84 12.56 -8.17 0.87
N GLU A 85 13.26 -9.13 1.49
CA GLU A 85 14.68 -8.97 1.88
C GLU A 85 15.65 -9.32 0.72
N ASP A 86 15.17 -9.98 -0.33
CA ASP A 86 15.94 -10.39 -1.51
C ASP A 86 15.50 -9.56 -2.73
N PRO A 87 16.35 -8.67 -3.28
CA PRO A 87 15.97 -7.79 -4.38
C PRO A 87 15.60 -8.53 -5.67
N ASP A 88 16.08 -9.77 -5.85
CA ASP A 88 15.72 -10.60 -7.01
C ASP A 88 14.39 -11.34 -6.81
N LYS A 89 13.75 -11.15 -5.65
CA LYS A 89 12.46 -11.74 -5.26
C LYS A 89 11.51 -10.74 -4.58
N ASP A 90 11.74 -9.44 -4.75
CA ASP A 90 10.97 -8.34 -4.14
C ASP A 90 9.61 -8.14 -4.84
N ASP A 91 8.76 -9.17 -4.77
CA ASP A 91 7.40 -9.19 -5.29
C ASP A 91 6.37 -9.25 -4.15
N GLN A 92 5.33 -8.43 -4.24
CA GLN A 92 4.25 -8.39 -3.25
C GLN A 92 2.88 -8.47 -3.92
N ALA A 93 1.94 -9.14 -3.24
CA ALA A 93 0.55 -9.17 -3.69
C ALA A 93 -0.10 -7.78 -3.64
N ILE A 94 0.22 -7.03 -2.58
CA ILE A 94 -0.18 -5.63 -2.44
C ILE A 94 0.84 -4.88 -1.58
N GLY A 95 1.26 -3.71 -2.06
CA GLY A 95 1.97 -2.72 -1.27
C GLY A 95 1.20 -1.40 -1.27
N ILE A 96 1.03 -0.81 -0.09
CA ILE A 96 0.44 0.52 0.08
C ILE A 96 1.58 1.49 0.43
N TYR A 97 1.94 2.32 -0.53
CA TYR A 97 3.00 3.30 -0.39
C TYR A 97 2.40 4.65 -0.07
N ILE A 98 2.97 5.37 0.89
CA ILE A 98 2.61 6.74 1.22
C ILE A 98 3.87 7.55 1.17
N GLY A 99 3.91 8.51 0.26
CA GLY A 99 5.13 9.23 -0.02
C GLY A 99 4.89 10.57 -0.68
N SER A 100 5.99 11.27 -0.84
CA SER A 100 6.02 12.56 -1.52
C SER A 100 7.37 12.76 -2.17
N GLY A 101 7.40 13.69 -3.12
CA GLY A 101 8.61 14.05 -3.81
C GLY A 101 8.41 14.97 -4.99
N SER A 102 9.51 15.20 -5.70
CA SER A 102 9.59 15.90 -6.96
C SER A 102 10.07 14.96 -8.06
N SER A 103 10.16 15.44 -9.29
CA SER A 103 10.71 14.66 -10.42
C SER A 103 12.15 14.17 -10.18
N PHE A 104 12.88 14.74 -9.20
CA PHE A 104 14.28 14.40 -8.91
C PHE A 104 14.48 13.58 -7.64
N SER A 105 13.48 13.52 -6.74
CA SER A 105 13.59 12.75 -5.50
C SER A 105 12.23 12.38 -4.96
N GLN A 106 12.03 11.10 -4.69
CA GLN A 106 10.83 10.52 -4.13
C GLN A 106 11.21 9.74 -2.87
N GLU A 107 10.42 9.88 -1.81
CA GLU A 107 10.58 9.12 -0.58
C GLU A 107 9.22 8.64 -0.07
N SER A 108 9.17 7.39 0.39
CA SER A 108 7.90 6.76 0.78
C SER A 108 8.06 5.77 1.93
N LEU A 109 6.98 5.63 2.70
CA LEU A 109 6.69 4.47 3.54
C LEU A 109 5.95 3.43 2.69
N ALA A 110 6.36 2.17 2.71
CA ALA A 110 5.66 1.06 2.06
C ALA A 110 5.15 0.06 3.09
N LEU A 111 3.84 -0.13 3.14
CA LEU A 111 3.15 -1.10 4.00
C LEU A 111 2.76 -2.29 3.14
N ARG A 112 3.45 -3.42 3.34
CA ARG A 112 3.45 -4.53 2.38
C ARG A 112 2.82 -5.78 2.97
N TRP A 113 2.12 -6.52 2.10
CA TRP A 113 1.78 -7.92 2.35
C TRP A 113 2.74 -8.81 1.56
N GLU A 114 3.67 -9.42 2.30
CA GLU A 114 4.80 -10.19 1.78
C GLU A 114 4.49 -11.70 1.69
N THR A 115 5.38 -12.46 1.05
CA THR A 115 5.33 -13.93 1.08
C THR A 115 6.17 -14.49 2.22
N ARG A 116 7.50 -14.57 2.06
CA ARG A 116 8.41 -15.20 3.05
C ARG A 116 8.92 -14.24 4.14
N THR A 117 8.98 -12.95 3.84
CA THR A 117 9.53 -11.94 4.76
C THR A 117 8.81 -11.95 6.10
N GLY A 118 9.58 -11.93 7.18
CA GLY A 118 9.03 -11.98 8.53
C GLY A 118 8.11 -10.79 8.85
N LYS A 119 6.91 -11.05 9.38
CA LYS A 119 5.99 -10.01 9.85
C LYS A 119 6.69 -9.08 10.86
N GLY A 120 6.51 -7.78 10.68
CA GLY A 120 7.14 -6.74 11.50
C GLY A 120 8.58 -6.41 11.10
N LYS A 121 9.20 -7.15 10.17
CA LYS A 121 10.47 -6.73 9.58
C LYS A 121 10.27 -5.45 8.76
N SER A 122 11.33 -4.66 8.71
CA SER A 122 11.39 -3.43 7.96
C SER A 122 12.76 -3.23 7.37
N GLY A 123 12.84 -2.46 6.29
CA GLY A 123 14.10 -2.12 5.65
C GLY A 123 14.03 -0.84 4.86
N PHE A 124 15.15 -0.52 4.22
CA PHE A 124 15.31 0.68 3.43
C PHE A 124 16.04 0.36 2.14
N VAL A 125 15.45 0.74 1.02
CA VAL A 125 15.98 0.48 -0.32
C VAL A 125 16.02 1.76 -1.14
N LYS A 126 16.99 1.81 -2.05
CA LYS A 126 17.19 2.91 -2.99
C LYS A 126 17.19 2.37 -4.41
N TYR A 127 16.40 2.99 -5.28
CA TYR A 127 16.37 2.69 -6.71
C TYR A 127 16.76 3.93 -7.52
N GLY A 128 17.09 3.73 -8.80
CA GLY A 128 17.37 4.82 -9.75
C GLY A 128 18.46 5.76 -9.25
N MET A 129 19.62 5.22 -8.89
CA MET A 129 20.76 5.98 -8.33
C MET A 129 20.41 6.80 -7.08
N GLY A 130 19.39 6.38 -6.31
CA GLY A 130 18.98 7.05 -5.07
C GLY A 130 17.88 8.10 -5.23
N MET A 131 17.34 8.28 -6.45
CA MET A 131 16.20 9.16 -6.68
C MET A 131 14.92 8.63 -6.02
N VAL A 132 14.78 7.31 -5.87
CA VAL A 132 13.62 6.69 -5.21
C VAL A 132 14.09 6.02 -3.92
N LYS A 133 13.55 6.48 -2.80
CA LYS A 133 13.81 5.96 -1.44
C LYS A 133 12.54 5.31 -0.90
N VAL A 134 12.64 4.07 -0.46
CA VAL A 134 11.50 3.34 0.11
C VAL A 134 11.89 2.78 1.46
N HIS A 135 11.17 3.19 2.49
CA HIS A 135 11.19 2.57 3.82
C HIS A 135 10.03 1.57 3.86
N TRP A 136 10.32 0.29 3.86
CA TRP A 136 9.29 -0.74 3.79
C TRP A 136 9.09 -1.44 5.13
N VAL A 137 7.86 -1.91 5.36
CA VAL A 137 7.46 -2.70 6.52
C VAL A 137 6.60 -3.87 6.04
N CYS A 138 6.98 -5.08 6.44
CA CYS A 138 6.15 -6.27 6.28
C CYS A 138 5.02 -6.23 7.32
N VAL A 139 3.83 -5.79 6.90
CA VAL A 139 2.66 -5.72 7.79
C VAL A 139 2.04 -7.09 7.98
N ARG A 140 1.98 -7.87 6.90
CA ARG A 140 1.47 -9.24 6.89
C ARG A 140 2.30 -10.12 5.98
N ASN A 141 2.25 -11.43 6.22
CA ASN A 141 2.88 -12.41 5.34
C ASN A 141 2.02 -13.67 5.16
N GLU A 142 2.60 -14.71 4.54
CA GLU A 142 1.90 -15.98 4.30
C GLU A 142 1.35 -16.65 5.56
N LYS A 143 1.92 -16.36 6.75
CA LYS A 143 1.51 -16.96 8.04
C LYS A 143 0.26 -16.32 8.64
N ASP A 144 -0.15 -15.13 8.18
CA ASP A 144 -1.37 -14.48 8.64
C ASP A 144 -2.63 -15.24 8.17
N GLY A 145 -2.55 -15.91 7.01
CA GLY A 145 -3.65 -16.66 6.42
C GLY A 145 -4.37 -15.88 5.32
N LEU A 146 -4.60 -16.54 4.19
CA LEU A 146 -5.17 -15.98 2.97
C LEU A 146 -6.71 -16.05 2.94
N LYS A 147 -7.31 -15.42 1.92
CA LYS A 147 -8.74 -15.47 1.60
C LYS A 147 -9.66 -14.95 2.70
N ARG A 148 -9.18 -13.97 3.48
CA ARG A 148 -9.97 -13.27 4.47
C ARG A 148 -9.57 -11.82 4.59
N TRP A 149 -10.51 -11.00 5.04
CA TRP A 149 -10.30 -9.58 5.25
C TRP A 149 -9.57 -9.31 6.55
N TYR A 150 -8.61 -8.39 6.49
CA TYR A 150 -7.98 -7.81 7.66
C TYR A 150 -8.08 -6.30 7.63
N VAL A 151 -8.14 -5.72 8.82
CA VAL A 151 -7.99 -4.29 9.03
C VAL A 151 -6.69 -4.08 9.79
N ASP A 152 -5.79 -3.30 9.21
CA ASP A 152 -4.56 -2.85 9.85
C ASP A 152 -4.58 -1.33 9.98
N GLU A 153 -3.77 -0.81 10.90
CA GLU A 153 -3.73 0.60 11.24
C GLU A 153 -2.32 1.01 11.68
N CYS A 154 -1.93 2.24 11.36
CA CYS A 154 -0.76 2.89 11.93
C CYS A 154 -1.00 4.38 12.19
N ASN A 155 -0.18 4.97 13.08
CA ASN A 155 -0.06 6.42 13.18
C ASN A 155 0.84 6.91 12.03
N LEU A 156 0.23 7.11 10.87
CA LEU A 156 0.91 7.51 9.65
C LEU A 156 1.68 8.82 9.82
N TYR A 157 1.13 9.80 10.55
CA TYR A 157 1.83 11.07 10.75
C TYR A 157 3.19 10.88 11.43
N GLU A 158 3.23 10.07 12.49
CA GLU A 158 4.49 9.78 13.19
C GLU A 158 5.44 8.93 12.33
N GLU A 159 4.94 7.98 11.53
CA GLU A 159 5.79 7.23 10.61
C GLU A 159 6.42 8.12 9.53
N LEU A 160 5.62 8.99 8.90
CA LEU A 160 6.14 9.94 7.91
C LEU A 160 7.09 10.95 8.57
N LYS A 161 6.84 11.35 9.82
CA LYS A 161 7.74 12.25 10.54
C LYS A 161 9.12 11.62 10.75
N LYS A 162 9.21 10.32 11.04
CA LYS A 162 10.49 9.61 11.12
C LYS A 162 11.19 9.59 9.76
N ILE A 163 10.48 9.18 8.71
CA ILE A 163 11.01 9.03 7.35
C ILE A 163 11.51 10.36 6.78
N PHE A 164 10.71 11.42 6.92
CA PHE A 164 11.04 12.76 6.42
C PHE A 164 11.79 13.62 7.43
N LYS A 165 12.42 13.01 8.44
CA LYS A 165 13.30 13.68 9.43
C LYS A 165 12.65 14.93 10.06
N GLY A 166 11.38 14.80 10.46
CA GLY A 166 10.58 15.85 11.07
C GLY A 166 9.72 16.67 10.09
N ASN A 167 10.05 16.66 8.80
CA ASN A 167 9.41 17.51 7.78
C ASN A 167 8.34 16.75 7.00
N VAL A 168 7.22 16.42 7.66
CA VAL A 168 6.10 15.72 7.01
C VAL A 168 5.58 16.55 5.82
N PRO A 169 5.60 15.99 4.60
CA PRO A 169 5.20 16.71 3.40
C PRO A 169 3.71 17.07 3.44
N ARG A 170 3.37 18.23 2.86
CA ARG A 170 1.98 18.73 2.75
C ARG A 170 1.50 18.88 1.30
N LYS A 171 2.42 18.78 0.34
CA LYS A 171 2.13 18.92 -1.09
C LYS A 171 2.67 17.69 -1.78
N ASN A 172 2.07 17.31 -2.91
CA ASN A 172 2.47 16.14 -3.70
C ASN A 172 2.57 14.88 -2.84
N VAL A 173 1.61 14.68 -1.94
CA VAL A 173 1.53 13.48 -1.10
C VAL A 173 0.56 12.52 -1.77
N ALA A 174 1.01 11.31 -2.07
CA ALA A 174 0.20 10.32 -2.74
C ALA A 174 0.15 9.00 -1.96
N ILE A 175 -0.96 8.28 -2.13
CA ILE A 175 -1.02 6.84 -1.94
C ILE A 175 -0.69 6.18 -3.26
N THR A 176 0.20 5.19 -3.25
CA THR A 176 0.43 4.29 -4.38
C THR A 176 0.09 2.86 -3.98
N LEU A 177 -0.80 2.22 -4.71
CA LEU A 177 -1.12 0.80 -4.57
C LEU A 177 -0.37 0.01 -5.63
N SER A 178 0.50 -0.91 -5.22
CA SER A 178 1.34 -1.67 -6.14
C SER A 178 1.09 -3.17 -6.02
N ALA A 179 1.14 -3.88 -7.15
CA ALA A 179 1.11 -5.33 -7.22
C ALA A 179 2.21 -5.82 -8.17
N ASN A 180 3.02 -6.78 -7.70
CA ASN A 180 4.24 -7.22 -8.35
C ASN A 180 4.32 -8.75 -8.37
N SER A 181 4.75 -9.31 -9.51
CA SER A 181 5.15 -10.73 -9.63
C SER A 181 6.21 -10.94 -10.72
N GLN A 182 6.87 -9.85 -11.15
CA GLN A 182 7.82 -9.85 -12.26
C GLN A 182 9.16 -10.49 -11.90
N TYR A 183 9.60 -10.40 -10.64
CA TYR A 183 10.91 -10.89 -10.21
C TYR A 183 10.91 -12.41 -10.05
N THR A 184 9.89 -12.93 -9.37
CA THR A 184 9.66 -14.37 -9.20
C THR A 184 9.10 -15.02 -10.47
N GLY A 185 8.52 -14.23 -11.38
CA GLY A 185 7.86 -14.73 -12.58
C GLY A 185 6.59 -15.53 -12.27
N THR A 186 5.86 -15.16 -11.20
CA THR A 186 4.69 -15.90 -10.71
C THR A 186 3.41 -15.09 -10.84
N SER A 187 2.56 -15.04 -9.81
CA SER A 187 1.30 -14.29 -9.82
C SER A 187 0.84 -13.89 -8.44
N SER A 188 0.01 -12.86 -8.35
CA SER A 188 -0.68 -12.45 -7.14
C SER A 188 -2.12 -12.01 -7.40
N ASP A 189 -2.93 -12.08 -6.33
CA ASP A 189 -4.33 -11.67 -6.31
C ASP A 189 -4.67 -11.06 -4.95
N ALA A 190 -4.93 -9.76 -4.93
CA ALA A 190 -5.19 -8.98 -3.74
C ALA A 190 -6.40 -8.07 -3.92
N TYR A 191 -6.99 -7.66 -2.80
CA TYR A 191 -8.18 -6.83 -2.75
C TYR A 191 -8.00 -5.74 -1.70
N LEU A 192 -8.46 -4.54 -2.01
CA LEU A 192 -8.53 -3.41 -1.11
C LEU A 192 -9.97 -2.88 -1.10
N GLU A 193 -10.58 -2.82 0.09
CA GLU A 193 -11.92 -2.26 0.24
C GLU A 193 -11.87 -0.75 0.49
N TYR A 194 -10.99 -0.30 1.40
CA TYR A 194 -10.82 1.11 1.71
C TYR A 194 -9.47 1.45 2.33
N ILE A 195 -9.15 2.73 2.29
CA ILE A 195 -8.16 3.40 3.15
C ILE A 195 -8.88 4.55 3.86
N ALA A 196 -8.72 4.66 5.18
CA ALA A 196 -9.39 5.66 5.99
C ALA A 196 -8.41 6.38 6.93
N PHE A 197 -8.66 7.67 7.12
CA PHE A 197 -7.90 8.57 7.97
C PHE A 197 -8.77 9.09 9.12
N SER A 198 -8.28 8.95 10.35
CA SER A 198 -9.02 9.25 11.57
C SER A 198 -8.20 10.07 12.56
N LYS A 199 -8.90 10.74 13.50
CA LYS A 199 -8.28 11.53 14.58
C LYS A 199 -7.71 10.63 15.68
N THR A 200 -8.29 9.45 15.86
CA THR A 200 -7.99 8.49 16.93
C THR A 200 -7.86 7.10 16.31
N PRO A 201 -7.10 6.20 16.94
CA PRO A 201 -6.98 4.83 16.45
C PRO A 201 -8.35 4.12 16.47
N LEU A 202 -8.57 3.21 15.53
CA LEU A 202 -9.75 2.36 15.43
C LEU A 202 -9.88 1.45 16.65
N ASN A 203 -8.75 0.89 17.10
CA ASN A 203 -8.71 -0.01 18.26
C ASN A 203 -8.27 0.75 19.52
N GLN A 204 -9.19 1.50 20.12
CA GLN A 204 -8.96 2.05 21.45
C GLN A 204 -9.01 0.91 22.48
N LYS A 205 -7.86 0.50 23.01
CA LYS A 205 -7.86 -0.29 24.25
C LYS A 205 -8.46 0.62 25.34
N PRO A 206 -9.47 0.17 26.12
CA PRO A 206 -10.02 0.99 27.18
C PRO A 206 -8.91 1.38 28.15
N VAL A 207 -8.76 2.69 28.37
CA VAL A 207 -7.88 3.22 29.40
C VAL A 207 -8.40 2.70 30.74
N LYS A 208 -7.66 1.78 31.37
CA LYS A 208 -7.92 1.43 32.77
C LYS A 208 -7.65 2.69 33.59
N ASN A 209 -8.69 3.43 33.93
CA ASN A 209 -8.61 4.49 34.92
C ASN A 209 -8.06 3.85 36.21
N ARG A 210 -6.83 4.19 36.59
CA ARG A 210 -6.35 3.95 37.94
C ARG A 210 -7.13 4.91 38.83
N LYS A 211 -8.00 4.34 39.67
CA LYS A 211 -8.53 5.03 40.85
C LYS A 211 -7.39 5.31 41.82
#